data_AF-A0A0G1EAC8-F1
#
_entry.id   AF-A0A0G1EAC8-F1
#
_cell.length_a   1.000
_cell.length_b   1.000
_cell.length_c   1.000
_cell.angle_alpha   90.00
_cell.angle_beta   90.00
_cell.angle_gamma   90.00
#
_symmetry.space_group_name_H-M   'P 1'
#
loop_
_entity.id
_entity.type
_entity.pdbx_description
1 polymer ?
#
loop_
_entity_poly.entity_id
_entity_poly.type
_entity_poly.pdbx_seq_one_letter_code
_entity_poly.pdbx_strand_id
1 'polypeptide(L)'
;MFGSSILPLALGLVLFSFFITSVLVVPFIDLLYKMRLIRRKEAIKGAKKSLFDKLHDKKAGTPVGGGILLIAVVSLLFAVVLPAASFLGVIVQSSYKLNLELLVIFFTFISFGLL
;
A
#
# COMPACT_ATOMS: atom_id res chain seq x y z
N MET A 1 -32.93 -4.51 -17.61
CA MET A 1 -31.79 -5.39 -17.25
C MET A 1 -30.53 -4.55 -17.31
N PHE A 2 -30.12 -3.95 -16.19
CA PHE A 2 -28.80 -3.31 -16.13
C PHE A 2 -27.76 -4.42 -16.08
N GLY A 3 -27.12 -4.69 -17.21
CA GLY A 3 -25.91 -5.50 -17.23
C GLY A 3 -24.86 -4.74 -16.43
N SER A 4 -24.60 -5.19 -15.20
CA SER A 4 -23.52 -4.67 -14.38
C SER A 4 -22.21 -4.99 -15.08
N SER A 5 -21.70 -4.03 -15.84
CA SER A 5 -20.36 -4.13 -16.40
C SER A 5 -19.37 -4.03 -15.23
N ILE A 6 -18.76 -5.17 -14.92
CA ILE A 6 -17.73 -5.28 -13.87
C ILE A 6 -16.53 -4.39 -14.22
N LEU A 7 -16.25 -4.19 -15.51
CA LEU A 7 -15.12 -3.41 -16.01
C LEU A 7 -15.14 -1.94 -15.53
N PRO A 8 -16.21 -1.14 -15.75
CA PRO A 8 -16.27 0.22 -15.25
C PRO A 8 -16.13 0.34 -13.73
N LEU A 9 -16.73 -0.59 -12.97
CA LEU A 9 -16.61 -0.58 -11.51
C LEU A 9 -15.16 -0.86 -11.06
N ALA A 10 -14.55 -1.91 -11.62
CA ALA A 10 -13.17 -2.27 -11.31
C ALA A 10 -12.19 -1.15 -11.72
N LEU A 11 -12.35 -0.61 -12.92
CA LEU A 11 -11.54 0.51 -13.41
C LEU A 11 -11.73 1.76 -12.53
N GLY A 12 -12.97 2.08 -12.17
CA GLY A 12 -13.29 3.19 -11.28
C GLY A 12 -12.61 3.05 -9.91
N LEU A 13 -12.64 1.85 -9.32
CA LEU A 13 -11.96 1.56 -8.06
C LEU A 13 -10.43 1.65 -8.17
N VAL A 14 -9.86 1.19 -9.28
CA VAL A 14 -8.41 1.30 -9.53
C VAL A 14 -8.00 2.76 -9.69
N LEU A 15 -8.72 3.53 -10.51
CA LEU A 15 -8.43 4.96 -10.71
C LEU A 15 -8.64 5.77 -9.43
N PHE A 16 -9.68 5.44 -8.65
CA PHE A 16 -9.92 6.07 -7.35
C PHE A 16 -8.81 5.77 -6.35
N SER A 17 -8.40 4.50 -6.21
CA SER A 17 -7.30 4.13 -5.31
C SER A 17 -5.96 4.75 -5.73
N PHE A 18 -5.69 4.80 -7.04
CA PHE A 18 -4.54 5.50 -7.59
C PHE A 18 -4.57 7.00 -7.24
N PHE A 19 -5.68 7.69 -7.50
CA PHE A 19 -5.83 9.12 -7.23
C PHE A 19 -5.58 9.44 -5.75
N ILE A 20 -6.24 8.72 -4.83
CA ILE A 20 -6.05 8.91 -3.38
C ILE A 20 -4.58 8.70 -2.99
N THR A 21 -3.95 7.63 -3.49
CA THR A 21 -2.55 7.33 -3.20
C THR A 21 -1.61 8.40 -3.76
N SER A 22 -1.85 8.88 -4.99
CA SER A 22 -1.06 9.94 -5.62
C SER A 22 -1.14 11.28 -4.89
N VAL A 23 -2.30 11.62 -4.32
CA VAL A 23 -2.44 12.83 -3.49
C VAL A 23 -1.70 12.66 -2.16
N LEU A 24 -1.82 11.50 -1.50
CA LEU A 24 -1.22 11.24 -0.19
C LEU A 24 0.30 10.99 -0.22
N VAL A 25 0.86 10.57 -1.36
CA VAL A 25 2.28 10.22 -1.45
C VAL A 25 3.20 11.42 -1.19
N VAL A 26 2.81 12.60 -1.68
CA VAL A 26 3.62 13.82 -1.54
C VAL A 26 3.78 14.22 -0.06
N PRO A 27 2.70 14.45 0.73
CA PRO A 27 2.84 14.78 2.14
C PRO A 27 3.44 13.62 2.96
N PHE A 28 3.24 12.37 2.54
CA PHE A 28 3.85 11.21 3.20
C PHE A 28 5.38 11.17 3.03
N ILE A 29 5.89 11.50 1.85
CA ILE A 29 7.33 11.61 1.61
C ILE A 29 7.93 12.68 2.53
N ASP A 30 7.28 13.84 2.66
CA ASP A 30 7.73 14.90 3.57
C ASP A 30 7.74 14.45 5.03
N LEU A 31 6.75 13.65 5.45
CA LEU A 31 6.71 13.04 6.77
C LEU A 31 7.91 12.10 7.01
N LEU A 32 8.25 11.24 6.04
CA LEU A 32 9.40 10.34 6.14
C LEU A 32 10.72 11.10 6.29
N TYR A 33 10.88 12.22 5.56
CA TYR A 33 12.03 13.10 5.72
C TYR A 33 12.11 13.71 7.11
N LYS A 34 10.99 14.22 7.66
CA LYS A 34 10.93 14.78 9.02
C LYS A 34 11.28 13.73 10.09
N MET A 35 10.84 12.49 9.89
CA MET A 35 11.14 11.37 10.79
C MET A 35 12.56 10.79 10.61
N ARG A 36 13.34 11.29 9.63
CA ARG A 36 14.67 10.77 9.25
C ARG A 36 14.66 9.28 8.92
N LEU A 37 13.54 8.77 8.40
CA LEU A 37 13.42 7.42 7.84
C LEU A 37 14.02 7.40 6.44
N ILE A 38 15.33 7.58 6.36
CA ILE A 38 16.09 7.68 5.11
C ILE A 38 17.15 6.59 5.04
N ARG A 39 17.48 6.17 3.82
CA ARG A 39 18.54 5.20 3.58
C ARG A 39 19.89 5.78 3.98
N ARG A 40 20.61 5.07 4.85
CA ARG A 40 21.96 5.45 5.31
C ARG A 40 23.03 4.83 4.41
N LYS A 41 24.23 5.40 4.49
CA LYS A 41 25.41 4.89 3.78
C LYS A 41 25.85 3.59 4.43
N GLU A 42 25.79 2.49 3.69
CA GLU A 42 26.17 1.16 4.16
C GLU A 42 27.65 0.94 3.80
N ALA A 43 28.56 1.55 4.57
CA ALA A 43 30.00 1.33 4.40
C ALA A 43 30.60 0.79 5.69
N ILE A 44 31.10 -0.45 5.64
CA ILE A 44 31.88 -1.03 6.73
C ILE A 44 33.19 -0.24 6.83
N LYS A 45 33.42 0.44 7.96
CA LYS A 45 34.69 1.14 8.22
C LYS A 45 35.83 0.12 8.21
N GLY A 46 36.73 0.22 7.24
CA GLY A 46 37.95 -0.60 7.14
C GLY A 46 37.94 -1.71 6.07
N ALA A 47 36.80 -2.00 5.44
CA ALA A 47 36.72 -3.00 4.36
C ALA A 47 36.73 -2.36 2.97
N LYS A 48 37.30 -3.06 1.98
CA LYS A 48 37.27 -2.62 0.58
C LYS A 48 35.82 -2.63 0.10
N LYS A 49 35.30 -1.44 -0.21
CA LYS A 49 33.91 -1.20 -0.57
C LYS A 49 33.47 -2.11 -1.72
N SER A 50 32.45 -2.94 -1.50
CA SER A 50 31.91 -3.82 -2.55
C SER A 50 31.32 -2.98 -3.69
N LEU A 51 31.24 -3.56 -4.89
CA LEU A 51 30.49 -2.96 -6.00
C LEU A 51 29.03 -2.70 -5.59
N PHE A 52 28.46 -3.59 -4.77
CA PHE A 52 27.11 -3.49 -4.23
C PHE A 52 26.92 -2.23 -3.37
N ASP A 53 27.83 -1.97 -2.43
CA ASP A 53 27.80 -0.80 -1.55
C ASP A 53 27.96 0.50 -2.34
N LYS A 54 28.80 0.50 -3.38
CA LYS A 54 28.99 1.68 -4.25
C LYS A 54 27.70 2.04 -5.00
N LEU A 55 26.96 1.06 -5.49
CA LEU A 55 25.71 1.27 -6.22
C LEU A 55 24.56 1.69 -5.28
N HIS A 56 24.50 1.12 -4.08
CA HIS A 56 23.47 1.45 -3.09
C HIS A 56 23.69 2.81 -2.43
N ASP A 57 24.94 3.23 -2.24
CA ASP A 57 25.26 4.55 -1.71
C ASP A 57 24.77 5.70 -2.60
N LYS A 58 24.55 5.46 -3.90
CA LYS A 58 23.93 6.46 -4.79
C LYS A 58 22.48 6.77 -4.40
N LYS A 59 21.81 5.85 -3.69
CA LYS A 59 20.44 6.00 -3.17
C LYS A 59 20.43 6.42 -1.69
N ALA A 60 21.58 6.79 -1.12
CA ALA A 60 21.62 7.31 0.24
C ALA A 60 20.83 8.62 0.33
N GLY A 61 20.05 8.79 1.40
CA GLY A 61 19.19 9.95 1.60
C GLY A 61 17.79 9.85 0.99
N THR A 62 17.46 8.79 0.24
CA THR A 62 16.07 8.56 -0.18
C THR A 62 15.25 8.00 0.98
N PRO A 63 13.98 8.42 1.14
CA PRO A 63 13.10 7.92 2.19
C PRO A 63 12.85 6.42 2.02
N VAL A 64 12.79 5.71 3.15
CA VAL A 64 12.45 4.29 3.23
C VAL A 64 11.08 4.14 3.90
N GLY A 65 10.35 3.08 3.55
CA GLY A 65 9.02 2.82 4.12
C GLY A 65 7.84 3.29 3.26
N GLY A 66 8.04 3.54 1.96
CA GLY A 66 6.94 3.83 1.02
C GLY A 66 5.80 2.80 1.05
N GLY A 67 6.11 1.53 1.35
CA GLY A 67 5.11 0.47 1.50
C GLY A 67 4.13 0.70 2.65
N ILE A 68 4.51 1.43 3.70
CA ILE A 68 3.64 1.70 4.86
C ILE A 68 2.42 2.50 4.43
N LEU A 69 2.61 3.52 3.57
CA LEU A 69 1.50 4.28 3.01
C LEU A 69 0.57 3.37 2.20
N LEU A 70 1.13 2.49 1.38
CA LEU A 70 0.36 1.60 0.53
C LEU A 70 -0.50 0.64 1.36
N ILE A 71 0.08 0.02 2.39
CA ILE A 71 -0.66 -0.86 3.31
C ILE A 71 -1.79 -0.08 3.99
N ALA A 72 -1.49 1.09 4.55
CA ALA A 72 -2.48 1.91 5.25
C ALA A 72 -3.63 2.34 4.33
N VAL A 73 -3.32 2.86 3.14
CA VAL A 73 -4.33 3.35 2.18
C VAL A 73 -5.17 2.20 1.64
N VAL A 74 -4.56 1.08 1.23
CA VAL A 74 -5.31 -0.06 0.68
C VAL A 74 -6.20 -0.69 1.74
N SER A 75 -5.71 -0.88 2.97
CA SER A 75 -6.54 -1.41 4.07
C SER A 75 -7.70 -0.47 4.40
N LEU A 76 -7.47 0.85 4.47
CA LEU A 76 -8.51 1.82 4.74
C LEU A 76 -9.55 1.88 3.62
N LEU A 77 -9.11 1.94 2.36
CA LEU A 77 -10.00 1.94 1.20
C LEU A 77 -10.84 0.67 1.16
N PHE A 78 -10.24 -0.50 1.38
CA PHE A 78 -10.97 -1.77 1.41
C PHE A 78 -12.02 -1.80 2.54
N ALA A 79 -11.67 -1.32 3.73
CA ALA A 79 -12.57 -1.23 4.88
C ALA A 79 -13.77 -0.29 4.64
N VAL A 80 -13.60 0.75 3.82
CA VAL A 80 -14.67 1.72 3.49
C VAL A 80 -15.49 1.29 2.28
N VAL A 81 -14.83 0.82 1.22
CA VAL A 81 -15.47 0.48 -0.06
C VAL A 81 -16.40 -0.72 0.08
N LEU A 82 -16.03 -1.76 0.83
CA LEU A 82 -16.85 -2.97 0.98
C LEU A 82 -18.22 -2.67 1.62
N PRO A 83 -18.30 -2.02 2.79
CA PRO A 83 -19.58 -1.63 3.38
C PRO A 83 -20.36 -0.65 2.50
N ALA A 84 -19.68 0.33 1.89
CA ALA A 84 -20.33 1.29 0.98
C ALA A 84 -20.95 0.60 -0.24
N ALA A 85 -20.24 -0.35 -0.85
CA ALA A 85 -20.75 -1.14 -1.97
C ALA A 85 -21.98 -1.96 -1.56
N SER A 86 -21.95 -2.59 -0.38
CA SER A 86 -23.10 -3.32 0.16
C SER A 86 -24.31 -2.41 0.41
N PHE A 87 -24.09 -1.21 0.96
CA PHE A 87 -25.14 -0.21 1.16
C PHE A 87 -25.77 0.28 -0.17
N LEU A 88 -24.96 0.38 -1.22
CA LEU A 88 -25.40 0.77 -2.57
C LEU A 88 -26.05 -0.38 -3.37
N GLY A 89 -26.27 -1.54 -2.75
CA GLY A 89 -26.95 -2.68 -3.37
C GLY A 89 -26.06 -3.59 -4.21
N VAL A 90 -24.73 -3.47 -4.10
CA VAL A 90 -23.79 -4.42 -4.71
C VAL A 90 -23.81 -5.72 -3.92
N ILE A 91 -24.08 -6.83 -4.60
CA ILE A 91 -24.14 -8.16 -3.97
C ILE A 91 -22.71 -8.60 -3.67
N VAL A 92 -22.38 -8.70 -2.38
CA VAL A 92 -21.11 -9.29 -1.91
C VAL A 92 -21.32 -10.81 -1.82
N GLN A 93 -20.65 -11.55 -2.69
CA GLN A 93 -20.65 -13.02 -2.64
C GLN A 93 -19.55 -13.49 -1.68
N SER A 94 -19.90 -14.41 -0.80
CA SER A 94 -19.01 -14.99 0.22
C SER A 94 -19.22 -16.49 0.21
N SER A 95 -18.13 -17.26 0.15
CA SER A 95 -18.20 -18.74 0.16
C SER A 95 -18.27 -19.28 1.59
N TYR A 96 -17.79 -18.50 2.54
CA TYR A 96 -17.77 -18.77 3.97
C TYR A 96 -18.38 -17.60 4.75
N LYS A 97 -18.16 -17.56 6.07
CA LYS A 97 -18.55 -16.42 6.89
C LYS A 97 -17.72 -15.19 6.49
N LEU A 98 -18.38 -14.17 5.96
CA LEU A 98 -17.76 -12.92 5.47
C LEU A 98 -16.74 -12.35 6.46
N ASN A 99 -17.06 -12.32 7.76
CA ASN A 99 -16.16 -11.79 8.79
C ASN A 99 -14.82 -12.53 8.87
N LEU A 100 -14.82 -13.84 8.64
CA LEU A 100 -13.60 -14.65 8.64
C LEU A 100 -12.79 -14.46 7.35
N GLU A 101 -13.46 -14.36 6.20
CA GLU A 101 -12.79 -14.05 4.93
C GLU A 101 -12.10 -12.68 5.00
N LEU A 102 -12.80 -11.66 5.50
CA LEU A 102 -12.24 -10.32 5.69
C LEU A 102 -11.07 -10.36 6.69
N LEU A 103 -11.21 -11.07 7.81
CA LEU A 103 -10.13 -11.21 8.78
C LEU A 103 -8.88 -11.81 8.14
N VAL A 104 -9.01 -12.89 7.38
CA VAL A 104 -7.87 -13.53 6.71
C VAL A 104 -7.24 -12.59 5.68
N ILE A 105 -8.03 -11.88 4.89
CA ILE A 105 -7.52 -10.92 3.89
C ILE A 105 -6.76 -9.78 4.56
N PHE A 106 -7.35 -9.13 5.58
CA PHE A 106 -6.69 -8.06 6.32
C PHE A 106 -5.44 -8.56 7.04
N PHE A 107 -5.55 -9.68 7.74
CA PHE A 107 -4.44 -10.27 8.49
C PHE A 107 -3.28 -10.61 7.57
N THR A 108 -3.53 -11.28 6.45
CA THR A 108 -2.46 -11.65 5.51
C THR A 108 -1.82 -10.41 4.91
N PHE A 109 -2.61 -9.47 4.37
CA PHE A 109 -2.07 -8.27 3.74
C PHE A 109 -1.23 -7.43 4.70
N ILE A 110 -1.72 -7.18 5.92
CA ILE A 110 -1.00 -6.39 6.93
C ILE A 110 0.23 -7.16 7.43
N SER A 111 0.11 -8.46 7.72
CA SER A 111 1.24 -9.25 8.21
C SER A 111 2.35 -9.36 7.18
N PHE A 112 2.03 -9.57 5.90
CA PHE A 112 3.03 -9.55 4.82
C PHE A 112 3.69 -8.18 4.67
N GLY A 113 2.95 -7.11 4.90
CA GLY A 113 3.48 -5.76 4.87
C GLY A 113 4.43 -5.42 6.04
N LEU A 114 4.38 -6.18 7.13
CA LEU A 114 5.22 -6.00 8.32
C LEU A 114 6.48 -6.88 8.31
N LEU A 115 6.58 -7.87 7.41
CA LEU A 115 7.76 -8.73 7.21
C LEU A 115 8.89 -7.96 6.51
#